data_AF-F0TI50-F1
#
_entry.id   AF-F0TI50-F1
#
_cell.length_a   1.000
_cell.length_b   1.000
_cell.length_c   1.000
_cell.angle_alpha   90.00
_cell.angle_beta   90.00
_cell.angle_gamma   90.00
#
_symmetry.space_group_name_H-M   'P 1'
#
loop_
_entity.id
_entity.type
_entity.pdbx_description
1 polymer ?
#
loop_
_entity_poly.entity_id
_entity_poly.type
_entity_poly.pdbx_seq_one_letter_code
_entity_poly.pdbx_strand_id
1 'polypeptide(L)'
;MLIEFRLKNYASFKNETILSAQTGERLYKYKDTNTFQGKDVSLLKNLLIFGPNGAGKSRLLRGLDVMKHLVLNGGAKAVTDPLIYTPFIFNEKNQHEDTTFGIVIQFNKQIYDYSFSYNNEQISTEKLVLINGDKEETYFERTGQDFLIIPDNLKDLIPRLRKNALFLFLAQQNNDSPASDIYKWFAEDLSIILSGNHVIIGKEFAELLKNKQIKDELLSFLQAADFNISDITVRNIPYSTGSDPLDTSPRTVPMLFTSHKVYNDDGDLLGQAELPLTEESDGTKRILYIALVILDAQIHGNHRTILFDEFDSSLHPELARTLIQIFNSKENLNQFILTTQDVQLLDNPIRIDQIYLVDKNFQGVNDLKSVFDFSNPRTSGRLDVNLAKKYIEGKFGSMPVVDTEGLMDILQEIHKGTDNEKTKE
;
A
#
# COMPACT_ATOMS: atom_id res chain seq x y z
N MET A 1 -12.37 6.80 -0.24
CA MET A 1 -12.07 5.35 -0.22
C MET A 1 -11.81 4.85 -1.62
N LEU A 2 -10.92 3.87 -1.78
CA LEU A 2 -10.67 3.21 -3.06
C LEU A 2 -11.81 2.26 -3.40
N ILE A 3 -12.30 2.35 -4.62
CA ILE A 3 -13.24 1.39 -5.23
C ILE A 3 -12.46 0.43 -6.12
N GLU A 4 -11.60 0.97 -6.99
CA GLU A 4 -10.85 0.18 -7.96
C GLU A 4 -9.52 0.85 -8.30
N PHE A 5 -8.46 0.07 -8.47
CA PHE A 5 -7.19 0.50 -9.03
C PHE A 5 -6.84 -0.34 -10.25
N ARG A 6 -6.43 0.32 -11.33
CA ARG A 6 -6.05 -0.29 -12.61
C ARG A 6 -4.64 0.12 -13.00
N LEU A 7 -3.87 -0.85 -13.48
CA LEU A 7 -2.56 -0.59 -14.07
C LEU A 7 -2.32 -1.48 -15.28
N LYS A 8 -1.57 -0.97 -16.25
CA LYS A 8 -1.14 -1.71 -17.44
C LYS A 8 0.26 -1.29 -17.83
N ASN A 9 1.05 -2.25 -18.34
CA ASN A 9 2.42 -2.04 -18.78
C ASN A 9 3.26 -1.29 -17.72
N TYR A 10 3.29 -1.82 -16.50
CA TYR A 10 4.04 -1.26 -15.37
C TYR A 10 4.85 -2.35 -14.65
N ALA A 11 6.15 -2.14 -14.54
CA ALA A 11 7.11 -3.03 -13.90
C ALA A 11 6.98 -4.49 -14.39
N SER A 12 6.40 -5.37 -13.57
CA SER A 12 6.19 -6.79 -13.91
C SER A 12 4.80 -7.08 -14.47
N PHE A 13 3.89 -6.10 -14.50
CA PHE A 13 2.55 -6.23 -15.06
C PHE A 13 2.54 -5.76 -16.51
N LYS A 14 2.37 -6.70 -17.44
CA LYS A 14 2.27 -6.41 -18.88
C LYS A 14 0.85 -6.02 -19.28
N ASN A 15 -0.12 -6.84 -18.88
CA ASN A 15 -1.52 -6.67 -19.24
C ASN A 15 -2.23 -5.74 -18.25
N GLU A 16 -3.45 -5.33 -18.60
CA GLU A 16 -4.31 -4.62 -17.66
C GLU A 16 -4.59 -5.51 -16.45
N THR A 17 -4.41 -4.93 -15.27
CA THR A 17 -4.57 -5.57 -13.97
C THR A 17 -5.49 -4.70 -13.13
N ILE A 18 -6.51 -5.31 -12.53
CA ILE A 18 -7.57 -4.62 -11.79
C ILE A 18 -7.59 -5.15 -10.35
N LEU A 19 -7.39 -4.26 -9.38
CA LEU A 19 -7.61 -4.50 -7.96
C LEU A 19 -8.92 -3.81 -7.56
N SER A 20 -9.98 -4.59 -7.34
CA SER A 20 -11.29 -4.08 -6.93
C SER A 20 -11.55 -4.30 -5.44
N ALA A 21 -12.02 -3.26 -4.77
CA ALA A 21 -12.48 -3.31 -3.38
C ALA A 21 -14.00 -3.44 -3.28
N GLN A 22 -14.72 -3.64 -4.39
CA GLN A 22 -16.16 -3.83 -4.38
C GLN A 22 -16.52 -5.22 -3.81
N THR A 23 -17.65 -5.30 -3.11
CA THR A 23 -18.14 -6.58 -2.58
C THR A 23 -18.63 -7.48 -3.71
N GLY A 24 -18.27 -8.76 -3.67
CA GLY A 24 -18.79 -9.78 -4.57
C GLY A 24 -20.29 -10.04 -4.33
N GLU A 25 -21.02 -10.31 -5.42
CA GLU A 25 -22.43 -10.64 -5.33
C GLU A 25 -22.70 -11.93 -4.53
N ARG A 26 -23.86 -12.01 -3.88
CA ARG A 26 -24.38 -13.21 -3.19
C ARG A 26 -23.48 -13.74 -2.05
N LEU A 27 -22.60 -12.90 -1.51
CA LEU A 27 -21.79 -13.22 -0.33
C LEU A 27 -22.39 -12.56 0.93
N TYR A 28 -23.11 -13.36 1.73
CA TYR A 28 -23.78 -12.89 2.94
C TYR A 28 -22.94 -13.02 4.21
N LYS A 29 -21.98 -13.96 4.23
CA LYS A 29 -21.12 -14.20 5.40
C LYS A 29 -20.24 -12.96 5.67
N TYR A 30 -20.16 -12.55 6.93
CA TYR A 30 -19.38 -11.38 7.38
C TYR A 30 -19.73 -10.04 6.70
N LYS A 31 -20.95 -9.91 6.14
CA LYS A 31 -21.39 -8.68 5.47
C LYS A 31 -21.36 -7.48 6.44
N ASP A 32 -21.87 -7.66 7.67
CA ASP A 32 -22.00 -6.56 8.64
C ASP A 32 -20.68 -6.15 9.33
N THR A 33 -19.61 -6.93 9.15
CA THR A 33 -18.30 -6.70 9.79
C THR A 33 -17.27 -6.29 8.74
N ASN A 34 -17.09 -7.10 7.70
CA ASN A 34 -15.96 -6.98 6.76
C ASN A 34 -16.22 -6.00 5.62
N THR A 35 -17.36 -5.29 5.62
CA THR A 35 -17.74 -4.37 4.54
C THR A 35 -18.17 -3.00 5.06
N PHE A 36 -17.97 -1.98 4.24
CA PHE A 36 -18.65 -0.70 4.33
C PHE A 36 -19.93 -0.75 3.50
N GLN A 37 -21.08 -0.61 4.15
CA GLN A 37 -22.36 -0.53 3.46
C GLN A 37 -22.57 0.90 2.93
N GLY A 38 -22.46 1.08 1.62
CA GLY A 38 -22.80 2.32 0.93
C GLY A 38 -24.12 2.21 0.19
N LYS A 39 -24.71 3.36 -0.14
CA LYS A 39 -25.97 3.44 -0.89
C LYS A 39 -25.80 2.94 -2.32
N ASP A 40 -24.75 3.40 -2.98
CA ASP A 40 -24.50 3.13 -4.41
C ASP A 40 -23.46 2.01 -4.59
N VAL A 41 -22.42 1.97 -3.74
CA VAL A 41 -21.37 0.94 -3.77
C VAL A 41 -21.12 0.41 -2.37
N SER A 42 -21.06 -0.92 -2.22
CA SER A 42 -20.57 -1.59 -1.01
C SER A 42 -19.10 -1.97 -1.19
N LEU A 43 -18.28 -1.63 -0.20
CA LEU A 43 -16.83 -1.81 -0.25
C LEU A 43 -16.33 -2.78 0.81
N LEU A 44 -15.22 -3.44 0.53
CA LEU A 44 -14.50 -4.30 1.46
C LEU A 44 -13.64 -3.44 2.40
N LYS A 45 -13.66 -3.77 3.71
CA LYS A 45 -12.83 -3.08 4.70
C LYS A 45 -11.35 -3.45 4.59
N ASN A 46 -11.07 -4.64 4.09
CA ASN A 46 -9.71 -5.16 3.97
C ASN A 46 -9.58 -5.98 2.68
N LEU A 47 -8.49 -5.82 1.95
CA LEU A 47 -8.02 -6.70 0.88
C LEU A 47 -6.68 -7.33 1.28
N LEU A 48 -6.59 -8.65 1.21
CA LEU A 48 -5.38 -9.43 1.44
C LEU A 48 -4.82 -9.92 0.11
N ILE A 49 -3.60 -9.50 -0.22
CA ILE A 49 -2.90 -9.87 -1.44
C ILE A 49 -1.79 -10.87 -1.08
N PHE A 50 -1.99 -12.11 -1.50
CA PHE A 50 -1.06 -13.22 -1.33
C PHE A 50 -0.28 -13.51 -2.62
N GLY A 51 0.78 -14.29 -2.47
CA GLY A 51 1.59 -14.76 -3.59
C GLY A 51 3.01 -15.09 -3.14
N PRO A 52 3.79 -15.81 -3.95
CA PRO A 52 5.12 -16.24 -3.59
C PRO A 52 6.10 -15.05 -3.52
N ASN A 53 7.31 -15.33 -3.03
CA ASN A 53 8.43 -14.38 -3.08
C ASN A 53 8.70 -13.95 -4.53
N GLY A 54 8.90 -12.65 -4.74
CA GLY A 54 9.16 -12.10 -6.07
C GLY A 54 7.98 -12.14 -7.05
N ALA A 55 6.77 -12.52 -6.60
CA ALA A 55 5.56 -12.50 -7.42
C ALA A 55 5.08 -11.09 -7.77
N GLY A 56 5.59 -10.05 -7.10
CA GLY A 56 5.31 -8.64 -7.40
C GLY A 56 4.12 -8.03 -6.68
N LYS A 57 3.74 -8.56 -5.51
CA LYS A 57 2.82 -7.93 -4.56
C LYS A 57 3.24 -6.47 -4.26
N SER A 58 4.51 -6.26 -3.90
CA SER A 58 5.08 -4.93 -3.68
C SER A 58 5.06 -4.05 -4.94
N ARG A 59 5.13 -4.64 -6.14
CA ARG A 59 5.04 -3.88 -7.40
C ARG A 59 3.62 -3.34 -7.63
N LEU A 60 2.58 -4.08 -7.23
CA LEU A 60 1.21 -3.59 -7.29
C LEU A 60 1.02 -2.33 -6.43
N LEU A 61 1.45 -2.38 -5.16
CA LEU A 61 1.39 -1.23 -4.24
C LEU A 61 2.26 -0.06 -4.72
N ARG A 62 3.48 -0.34 -5.24
CA ARG A 62 4.34 0.69 -5.85
C ARG A 62 3.71 1.34 -7.09
N GLY A 63 2.87 0.63 -7.84
CA GLY A 63 2.12 1.21 -8.95
C GLY A 63 1.20 2.33 -8.48
N LEU A 64 0.45 2.10 -7.39
CA LEU A 64 -0.40 3.14 -6.82
C LEU A 64 0.42 4.28 -6.19
N ASP A 65 1.58 3.97 -5.60
CA ASP A 65 2.50 4.99 -5.09
C ASP A 65 3.08 5.89 -6.20
N VAL A 66 3.45 5.32 -7.35
CA VAL A 66 3.86 6.10 -8.53
C VAL A 66 2.71 6.94 -9.06
N MET A 67 1.50 6.39 -9.15
CA MET A 67 0.31 7.16 -9.54
C MET A 67 0.09 8.34 -8.58
N LYS A 68 0.13 8.09 -7.26
CA LYS A 68 0.05 9.13 -6.22
C LYS A 68 1.12 10.19 -6.43
N HIS A 69 2.38 9.79 -6.64
CA HIS A 69 3.48 10.71 -6.87
C HIS A 69 3.24 11.61 -8.10
N LEU A 70 2.81 11.02 -9.22
CA LEU A 70 2.54 11.78 -10.45
C LEU A 70 1.38 12.75 -10.27
N VAL A 71 0.29 12.34 -9.61
CA VAL A 71 -0.86 13.20 -9.32
C VAL A 71 -0.46 14.36 -8.39
N LEU A 72 0.26 14.08 -7.30
CA LEU A 72 0.62 15.10 -6.31
C LEU A 72 1.70 16.08 -6.78
N ASN A 73 2.55 15.67 -7.73
CA ASN A 73 3.61 16.53 -8.29
C ASN A 73 3.26 17.10 -9.68
N GLY A 74 2.12 16.70 -10.26
CA GLY A 74 1.67 17.14 -11.56
C GLY A 74 2.47 16.60 -12.74
N GLY A 75 3.12 15.45 -12.61
CA GLY A 75 4.05 14.89 -13.59
C GLY A 75 5.48 15.37 -13.36
N ALA A 76 6.18 15.72 -14.44
CA ALA A 76 7.57 16.17 -14.37
C ALA A 76 7.67 17.65 -13.97
N LYS A 77 8.77 18.09 -13.34
CA LYS A 77 8.92 19.47 -12.85
C LYS A 77 9.16 20.47 -13.98
N ALA A 78 10.09 20.17 -14.90
CA ALA A 78 10.37 20.98 -16.09
C ALA A 78 9.96 20.25 -17.39
N VAL A 79 9.86 20.99 -18.50
CA VAL A 79 9.53 20.43 -19.84
C VAL A 79 10.59 19.43 -20.34
N THR A 80 11.84 19.58 -19.88
CA THR A 80 12.98 18.72 -20.23
C THR A 80 13.11 17.50 -19.33
N ASP A 81 12.41 17.49 -18.18
CA ASP A 81 12.54 16.41 -17.21
C ASP A 81 11.73 15.19 -17.68
N PRO A 82 12.30 13.97 -17.59
CA PRO A 82 11.56 12.76 -17.89
C PRO A 82 10.53 12.46 -16.80
N LEU A 83 9.47 11.76 -17.18
CA LEU A 83 8.51 11.17 -16.23
C LEU A 83 9.08 9.90 -15.59
N ILE A 84 8.63 9.59 -14.37
CA ILE A 84 8.97 8.32 -13.69
C ILE A 84 8.27 7.18 -14.42
N TYR A 85 8.99 6.58 -15.35
CA TYR A 85 8.49 5.57 -16.28
C TYR A 85 9.21 4.25 -16.05
N THR A 86 8.44 3.21 -15.73
CA THR A 86 8.95 1.86 -15.45
C THR A 86 8.03 0.85 -16.13
N PRO A 87 8.13 0.69 -17.46
CA PRO A 87 7.25 -0.21 -18.21
C PRO A 87 7.62 -1.68 -17.98
N PHE A 88 6.84 -2.57 -18.58
CA PHE A 88 7.21 -3.97 -18.68
C PHE A 88 8.36 -4.17 -19.68
N ILE A 89 9.54 -4.58 -19.18
CA ILE A 89 10.75 -4.64 -20.00
C ILE A 89 11.07 -6.01 -20.62
N PHE A 90 10.42 -7.09 -20.19
CA PHE A 90 10.69 -8.44 -20.73
C PHE A 90 10.00 -8.71 -22.09
N ASN A 91 9.59 -7.65 -22.78
CA ASN A 91 9.08 -7.70 -24.14
C ASN A 91 9.47 -6.40 -24.87
N GLU A 92 10.15 -6.52 -26.02
CA GLU A 92 10.68 -5.39 -26.79
C GLU A 92 9.62 -4.34 -27.14
N LYS A 93 8.40 -4.78 -27.48
CA LYS A 93 7.29 -3.88 -27.81
C LYS A 93 6.86 -3.04 -26.60
N ASN A 94 6.75 -3.68 -25.44
CA ASN A 94 6.21 -3.06 -24.24
C ASN A 94 7.14 -2.00 -23.62
N GLN A 95 8.45 -2.08 -23.89
CA GLN A 95 9.44 -1.09 -23.42
C GLN A 95 9.12 0.33 -23.89
N HIS A 96 8.44 0.46 -25.03
CA HIS A 96 8.11 1.74 -25.66
C HIS A 96 6.61 2.06 -25.67
N GLU A 97 5.76 1.16 -25.14
CA GLU A 97 4.33 1.41 -24.99
C GLU A 97 4.05 2.23 -23.73
N ASP A 98 2.96 3.00 -23.73
CA ASP A 98 2.60 3.75 -22.53
C ASP A 98 2.32 2.83 -21.33
N THR A 99 2.67 3.31 -20.14
CA THR A 99 2.11 2.84 -18.88
C THR A 99 0.76 3.52 -18.67
N THR A 100 -0.26 2.75 -18.30
CA THR A 100 -1.59 3.30 -17.98
C THR A 100 -1.91 3.07 -16.52
N PHE A 101 -2.40 4.11 -15.85
CA PHE A 101 -3.01 4.02 -14.53
C PHE A 101 -4.46 4.49 -14.57
N GLY A 102 -5.30 3.83 -13.79
CA GLY A 102 -6.69 4.21 -13.57
C GLY A 102 -7.08 3.99 -12.12
N ILE A 103 -7.98 4.81 -11.62
CA ILE A 103 -8.47 4.71 -10.25
C ILE A 103 -9.93 5.13 -10.17
N VAL A 104 -10.72 4.36 -9.46
CA VAL A 104 -12.08 4.72 -9.07
C VAL A 104 -12.10 4.93 -7.57
N ILE A 105 -12.54 6.11 -7.14
CA ILE A 105 -12.59 6.48 -5.73
C ILE A 105 -13.95 7.05 -5.39
N GLN A 106 -14.36 6.85 -4.14
CA GLN A 106 -15.47 7.58 -3.54
C GLN A 106 -14.90 8.65 -2.60
N PHE A 107 -15.20 9.91 -2.86
CA PHE A 107 -14.81 11.06 -2.03
C PHE A 107 -15.99 12.02 -1.90
N ASN A 108 -16.29 12.49 -0.69
CA ASN A 108 -17.42 13.38 -0.41
C ASN A 108 -18.79 12.92 -1.01
N LYS A 109 -19.03 11.61 -1.04
CA LYS A 109 -20.22 10.94 -1.64
C LYS A 109 -20.31 10.99 -3.17
N GLN A 110 -19.31 11.53 -3.85
CA GLN A 110 -19.17 11.47 -5.31
C GLN A 110 -18.20 10.34 -5.67
N ILE A 111 -18.51 9.61 -6.73
CA ILE A 111 -17.59 8.63 -7.31
C ILE A 111 -16.88 9.28 -8.50
N TYR A 112 -15.56 9.16 -8.53
CA TYR A 112 -14.70 9.65 -9.60
C TYR A 112 -13.97 8.49 -10.23
N ASP A 113 -13.94 8.43 -11.55
CA ASP A 113 -13.05 7.56 -12.31
C ASP A 113 -12.01 8.43 -13.03
N TYR A 114 -10.76 8.32 -12.60
CA TYR A 114 -9.63 9.07 -13.15
C TYR A 114 -8.59 8.13 -13.74
N SER A 115 -8.13 8.42 -14.96
CA SER A 115 -7.10 7.63 -15.63
C SER A 115 -6.19 8.45 -16.54
N PHE A 116 -4.96 7.96 -16.72
CA PHE A 116 -4.01 8.53 -17.67
C PHE A 116 -3.03 7.47 -18.20
N SER A 117 -2.52 7.72 -19.41
CA SER A 117 -1.45 6.93 -20.04
C SER A 117 -0.25 7.82 -20.34
N TYR A 118 0.95 7.31 -20.13
CA TYR A 118 2.17 8.08 -20.27
C TYR A 118 3.40 7.22 -20.59
N ASN A 119 4.43 7.85 -21.14
CA ASN A 119 5.76 7.28 -21.32
C ASN A 119 6.81 8.18 -20.63
N ASN A 120 8.10 7.95 -20.89
CA ASN A 120 9.18 8.75 -20.31
C ASN A 120 9.14 10.24 -20.69
N GLU A 121 8.45 10.63 -21.77
CA GLU A 121 8.49 11.98 -22.32
C GLU A 121 7.20 12.79 -22.13
N GLN A 122 6.04 12.14 -22.11
CA GLN A 122 4.75 12.85 -22.12
C GLN A 122 3.59 12.04 -21.56
N ILE A 123 2.52 12.76 -21.20
CA ILE A 123 1.20 12.19 -20.94
C ILE A 123 0.44 12.10 -22.26
N SER A 124 0.19 10.88 -22.72
CA SER A 124 -0.45 10.56 -23.99
C SER A 124 -1.97 10.69 -23.92
N THR A 125 -2.60 10.24 -22.83
CA THR A 125 -4.06 10.35 -22.62
C THR A 125 -4.36 10.69 -21.17
N GLU A 126 -5.44 11.41 -20.93
CA GLU A 126 -5.94 11.68 -19.58
C GLU A 126 -7.46 11.88 -19.60
N LYS A 127 -8.15 11.29 -18.64
CA LYS A 127 -9.61 11.29 -18.56
C LYS A 127 -10.09 11.33 -17.12
N LEU A 128 -11.12 12.14 -16.88
CA LEU A 128 -11.87 12.18 -15.63
C LEU A 128 -13.36 12.01 -15.91
N VAL A 129 -14.00 11.06 -15.23
CA VAL A 129 -15.44 10.78 -15.28
C VAL A 129 -16.03 10.92 -13.88
N LEU A 130 -17.21 11.54 -13.79
CA LEU A 130 -18.03 11.63 -12.59
C LEU A 130 -19.14 10.59 -12.66
N ILE A 131 -19.26 9.74 -11.64
CA ILE A 131 -20.22 8.63 -11.60
C ILE A 131 -21.28 8.91 -10.53
N ASN A 132 -22.54 8.93 -10.92
CA ASN A 132 -23.70 9.19 -10.07
C ASN A 132 -24.76 8.11 -10.26
N GLY A 133 -24.70 7.08 -9.42
CA GLY A 133 -25.48 5.85 -9.64
C GLY A 133 -25.08 5.21 -10.98
N ASP A 134 -26.06 4.99 -11.85
CA ASP A 134 -25.83 4.40 -13.19
C ASP A 134 -25.41 5.43 -14.26
N LYS A 135 -25.27 6.72 -13.91
CA LYS A 135 -24.91 7.78 -14.85
C LYS A 135 -23.42 8.10 -14.78
N GLU A 136 -22.77 8.08 -15.93
CA GLU A 136 -21.37 8.49 -16.10
C GLU A 136 -21.31 9.77 -16.95
N GLU A 137 -20.65 10.80 -16.43
CA GLU A 137 -20.40 12.06 -17.12
C GLU A 137 -18.90 12.26 -17.28
N THR A 138 -18.42 12.29 -18.52
CA THR A 138 -17.01 12.62 -18.76
C THR A 138 -16.80 14.11 -18.50
N TYR A 139 -16.00 14.43 -17.48
CA TYR A 139 -15.72 15.79 -17.06
C TYR A 139 -14.67 16.45 -17.96
N PHE A 140 -13.57 15.75 -18.21
CA PHE A 140 -12.63 16.09 -19.27
C PHE A 140 -12.00 14.84 -19.88
N GLU A 141 -11.58 14.93 -21.13
CA GLU A 141 -10.88 13.88 -21.86
C GLU A 141 -9.95 14.50 -22.89
N ARG A 142 -8.68 14.09 -22.88
CA ARG A 142 -7.66 14.58 -23.82
C ARG A 142 -6.78 13.47 -24.39
N THR A 143 -6.28 13.72 -25.60
CA THR A 143 -5.21 12.94 -26.24
C THR A 143 -4.07 13.90 -26.59
N GLY A 144 -2.89 13.69 -26.02
CA GLY A 144 -1.80 14.65 -26.09
C GLY A 144 -2.24 16.00 -25.52
N GLN A 145 -2.14 17.07 -26.31
CA GLN A 145 -2.60 18.41 -25.92
C GLN A 145 -4.00 18.75 -26.44
N ASP A 146 -4.64 17.83 -27.17
CA ASP A 146 -5.95 18.04 -27.77
C ASP A 146 -7.05 17.54 -26.82
N PHE A 147 -7.99 18.42 -26.46
CA PHE A 147 -9.12 18.09 -25.59
C PHE A 147 -10.35 17.71 -26.42
N LEU A 148 -10.84 16.50 -26.22
CA LEU A 148 -12.10 16.01 -26.77
C LEU A 148 -13.29 16.56 -25.98
N ILE A 149 -13.14 16.59 -24.65
CA ILE A 149 -14.13 17.12 -23.70
C ILE A 149 -13.37 17.96 -22.67
N ILE A 150 -13.88 19.17 -22.39
CA ILE A 150 -13.37 20.03 -21.33
C ILE A 150 -14.46 21.02 -20.89
N PRO A 151 -14.59 21.32 -19.59
CA PRO A 151 -15.48 22.37 -19.10
C PRO A 151 -15.08 23.74 -19.62
N ASP A 152 -16.05 24.60 -19.94
CA ASP A 152 -15.79 25.92 -20.53
C ASP A 152 -14.85 26.79 -19.68
N ASN A 153 -14.97 26.71 -18.36
CA ASN A 153 -14.14 27.47 -17.40
C ASN A 153 -12.67 27.02 -17.35
N LEU A 154 -12.31 25.88 -17.95
CA LEU A 154 -10.94 25.36 -17.93
C LEU A 154 -10.23 25.49 -19.29
N LYS A 155 -10.91 25.93 -20.34
CA LYS A 155 -10.34 26.06 -21.71
C LYS A 155 -9.12 26.97 -21.77
N ASP A 156 -9.11 28.04 -20.96
CA ASP A 156 -8.00 29.00 -20.90
C ASP A 156 -6.71 28.41 -20.27
N LEU A 157 -6.79 27.22 -19.67
CA LEU A 157 -5.64 26.53 -19.08
C LEU A 157 -4.84 25.73 -20.10
N ILE A 158 -5.44 25.35 -21.24
CA ILE A 158 -4.81 24.50 -22.26
C ILE A 158 -3.44 25.02 -22.71
N PRO A 159 -3.26 26.32 -23.03
CA PRO A 159 -1.96 26.84 -23.48
C PRO A 159 -0.85 26.78 -22.40
N ARG A 160 -1.21 26.57 -21.14
CA ARG A 160 -0.27 26.47 -20.00
C ARG A 160 0.11 25.01 -19.70
N LEU A 161 -0.59 24.04 -20.28
CA LEU A 161 -0.35 22.64 -20.05
C LEU A 161 0.94 22.18 -20.76
N ARG A 162 1.83 21.56 -20.00
CA ARG A 162 3.05 20.93 -20.56
C ARG A 162 2.71 19.52 -21.04
N LYS A 163 3.42 19.04 -22.06
CA LYS A 163 3.26 17.65 -22.56
C LYS A 163 3.50 16.59 -21.49
N ASN A 164 4.38 16.86 -20.53
CA ASN A 164 4.77 15.98 -19.45
C ASN A 164 4.11 16.34 -18.10
N ALA A 165 2.95 16.99 -18.15
CA ALA A 165 2.16 17.33 -16.98
C ALA A 165 0.74 16.75 -17.06
N LEU A 166 0.18 16.41 -15.89
CA LEU A 166 -1.22 16.02 -15.76
C LEU A 166 -2.09 17.28 -15.74
N PHE A 167 -3.16 17.28 -16.53
CA PHE A 167 -4.16 18.34 -16.56
C PHE A 167 -4.93 18.41 -15.25
N LEU A 168 -5.21 17.26 -14.60
CA LEU A 168 -5.82 17.22 -13.26
C LEU A 168 -5.07 18.12 -12.27
N PHE A 169 -3.74 18.09 -12.29
CA PHE A 169 -2.93 18.91 -11.41
C PHE A 169 -3.01 20.41 -11.75
N LEU A 170 -3.06 20.76 -13.03
CA LEU A 170 -3.25 22.16 -13.43
C LEU A 170 -4.66 22.65 -13.07
N ALA A 171 -5.68 21.83 -13.24
CA ALA A 171 -7.06 22.15 -12.90
C ALA A 171 -7.21 22.40 -11.38
N GLN A 172 -6.65 21.54 -10.52
CA GLN A 172 -6.71 21.75 -9.06
C GLN A 172 -5.96 23.03 -8.63
N GLN A 173 -4.83 23.38 -9.28
CA GLN A 173 -4.13 24.65 -9.00
C GLN A 173 -4.99 25.89 -9.29
N ASN A 174 -6.01 25.73 -10.15
CA ASN A 174 -6.98 26.78 -10.47
C ASN A 174 -8.29 26.60 -9.68
N ASN A 175 -8.26 25.85 -8.58
CA ASN A 175 -9.40 25.58 -7.68
C ASN A 175 -10.59 24.90 -8.36
N ASP A 176 -10.32 24.08 -9.38
CA ASP A 176 -11.36 23.24 -9.98
C ASP A 176 -11.83 22.15 -9.00
N SER A 177 -13.12 22.12 -8.67
CA SER A 177 -13.62 21.28 -7.57
C SER A 177 -13.40 19.78 -7.82
N PRO A 178 -13.81 19.19 -8.97
CA PRO A 178 -13.58 17.76 -9.21
C PRO A 178 -12.10 17.38 -9.21
N ALA A 179 -11.24 18.21 -9.78
CA ALA A 179 -9.79 17.96 -9.76
C ALA A 179 -9.20 18.08 -8.34
N SER A 180 -9.62 19.08 -7.56
CA SER A 180 -9.22 19.26 -6.16
C SER A 180 -9.65 18.11 -5.27
N ASP A 181 -10.82 17.53 -5.49
CA ASP A 181 -11.32 16.39 -4.72
C ASP A 181 -10.44 15.14 -4.90
N ILE A 182 -10.08 14.81 -6.14
CA ILE A 182 -9.18 13.68 -6.42
C ILE A 182 -7.79 13.95 -5.85
N TYR A 183 -7.28 15.16 -6.03
CA TYR A 183 -5.99 15.56 -5.46
C TYR A 183 -5.96 15.39 -3.93
N LYS A 184 -6.99 15.86 -3.24
CA LYS A 184 -7.14 15.71 -1.78
C LYS A 184 -7.21 14.26 -1.36
N TRP A 185 -7.96 13.42 -2.07
CA TRP A 185 -7.99 11.99 -1.76
C TRP A 185 -6.60 11.34 -1.82
N PHE A 186 -5.80 11.65 -2.84
CA PHE A 186 -4.41 11.18 -2.91
C PHE A 186 -3.51 11.75 -1.79
N ALA A 187 -3.70 13.02 -1.44
CA ALA A 187 -2.85 13.73 -0.48
C ALA A 187 -3.15 13.36 0.98
N GLU A 188 -4.44 13.25 1.33
CA GLU A 188 -4.94 13.23 2.70
C GLU A 188 -5.52 11.86 3.09
N ASP A 189 -6.20 11.16 2.16
CA ASP A 189 -6.92 9.92 2.46
C ASP A 189 -6.13 8.65 2.13
N LEU A 190 -5.09 8.74 1.28
CA LEU A 190 -4.29 7.59 0.86
C LEU A 190 -2.95 7.54 1.60
N SER A 191 -2.75 6.52 2.43
CA SER A 191 -1.49 6.23 3.12
C SER A 191 -0.88 4.93 2.56
N ILE A 192 0.36 4.96 2.09
CA ILE A 192 1.05 3.78 1.53
C ILE A 192 2.33 3.52 2.31
N ILE A 193 2.41 2.34 2.91
CA ILE A 193 3.51 1.87 3.73
C ILE A 193 4.19 0.72 2.98
N LEU A 194 5.31 1.01 2.30
CA LEU A 194 6.07 0.00 1.56
C LEU A 194 7.13 -0.69 2.44
N SER A 195 7.42 -1.97 2.16
CA SER A 195 8.45 -2.74 2.85
C SER A 195 9.85 -2.17 2.64
N GLY A 196 10.70 -2.29 3.66
CA GLY A 196 12.11 -1.88 3.59
C GLY A 196 12.37 -0.39 3.79
N ASN A 197 11.32 0.44 3.87
CA ASN A 197 11.47 1.73 4.53
C ASN A 197 11.71 1.43 6.01
N HIS A 198 12.94 1.63 6.51
CA HIS A 198 13.16 1.71 7.94
C HIS A 198 12.05 2.62 8.47
N VAL A 199 11.32 2.14 9.49
CA VAL A 199 10.22 2.88 10.10
C VAL A 199 10.81 4.11 10.78
N ILE A 200 11.07 5.12 9.97
CA ILE A 200 11.42 6.44 10.45
C ILE A 200 10.08 7.02 10.82
N ILE A 201 9.85 7.08 12.13
CA ILE A 201 8.76 7.88 12.62
C ILE A 201 9.04 9.32 12.17
N GLY A 202 8.28 9.74 11.17
CA GLY A 202 8.35 11.08 10.61
C GLY A 202 8.03 12.13 11.68
N LYS A 203 8.38 13.38 11.37
CA LYS A 203 7.99 14.53 12.21
C LYS A 203 6.49 14.54 12.51
N GLU A 204 5.66 14.10 11.56
CA GLU A 204 4.22 13.96 11.72
C GLU A 204 3.80 13.11 12.94
N PHE A 205 4.27 11.88 13.08
CA PHE A 205 3.90 11.07 14.26
C PHE A 205 4.57 11.55 15.55
N ALA A 206 5.75 12.15 15.47
CA ALA A 206 6.38 12.78 16.62
C ALA A 206 5.55 13.96 17.15
N GLU A 207 4.93 14.74 16.27
CA GLU A 207 3.99 15.80 16.66
C GLU A 207 2.68 15.23 17.22
N LEU A 208 2.14 14.15 16.62
CA LEU A 208 0.94 13.47 17.14
C LEU A 208 1.10 13.01 18.58
N LEU A 209 2.28 12.47 18.92
CA LEU A 209 2.59 11.99 20.28
C LEU A 209 2.74 13.08 21.33
N LYS A 210 2.78 14.36 20.95
CA LYS A 210 2.70 15.47 21.92
C LYS A 210 1.30 15.63 22.49
N ASN A 211 0.28 15.12 21.81
CA ASN A 211 -1.07 15.08 22.36
C ASN A 211 -1.18 13.94 23.37
N LYS A 212 -1.47 14.30 24.62
CA LYS A 212 -1.58 13.35 25.73
C LYS A 212 -2.61 12.25 25.47
N GLN A 213 -3.77 12.58 24.91
CA GLN A 213 -4.82 11.60 24.64
C GLN A 213 -4.35 10.54 23.63
N ILE A 214 -3.74 10.98 22.53
CA ILE A 214 -3.23 10.07 21.48
C ILE A 214 -2.14 9.16 22.07
N LYS A 215 -1.24 9.72 22.87
CA LYS A 215 -0.20 8.97 23.56
C LYS A 215 -0.79 7.92 24.51
N ASP A 216 -1.80 8.28 25.31
CA ASP A 216 -2.45 7.36 26.24
C ASP A 216 -3.22 6.23 25.50
N GLU A 217 -3.87 6.55 24.38
CA GLU A 217 -4.52 5.57 23.49
C GLU A 217 -3.50 4.61 22.86
N LEU A 218 -2.36 5.13 22.39
CA LEU A 218 -1.28 4.31 21.85
C LEU A 218 -0.69 3.37 22.90
N LEU A 219 -0.40 3.86 24.10
CA LEU A 219 0.11 3.02 25.19
C LEU A 219 -0.90 1.92 25.56
N SER A 220 -2.19 2.25 25.58
CA SER A 220 -3.26 1.27 25.83
C SER A 220 -3.30 0.20 24.74
N PHE A 221 -3.14 0.59 23.47
CA PHE A 221 -3.06 -0.34 22.34
C PHE A 221 -1.85 -1.29 22.47
N LEU A 222 -0.67 -0.75 22.77
CA LEU A 222 0.56 -1.53 22.92
C LEU A 222 0.48 -2.51 24.10
N GLN A 223 -0.06 -2.08 25.23
CA GLN A 223 -0.27 -2.95 26.40
C GLN A 223 -1.27 -4.07 26.10
N ALA A 224 -2.36 -3.77 25.37
CA ALA A 224 -3.32 -4.78 24.93
C ALA A 224 -2.71 -5.78 23.93
N ALA A 225 -1.68 -5.35 23.19
CA ALA A 225 -0.90 -6.19 22.28
C ALA A 225 0.29 -6.90 22.97
N ASP A 226 0.33 -6.94 24.32
CA ASP A 226 1.35 -7.61 25.14
C ASP A 226 2.77 -7.02 25.01
N PHE A 227 2.90 -5.73 24.67
CA PHE A 227 4.19 -5.04 24.69
C PHE A 227 4.42 -4.39 26.06
N ASN A 228 5.57 -4.68 26.68
CA ASN A 228 5.97 -4.15 27.98
C ASN A 228 6.52 -2.71 27.92
N ILE A 229 5.82 -1.82 27.20
CA ILE A 229 6.17 -0.40 27.10
C ILE A 229 5.30 0.39 28.07
N SER A 230 5.93 1.01 29.07
CA SER A 230 5.24 1.81 30.08
C SER A 230 5.06 3.26 29.70
N ASP A 231 5.95 3.80 28.85
CA ASP A 231 5.81 5.16 28.35
C ASP A 231 6.50 5.34 26.98
N ILE A 232 6.14 6.39 26.25
CA ILE A 232 6.80 6.81 25.00
C ILE A 232 7.09 8.32 25.07
N THR A 233 8.34 8.69 24.83
CA THR A 233 8.78 10.10 24.83
C THR A 233 9.40 10.49 23.50
N VAL A 234 9.18 11.75 23.10
CA VAL A 234 9.77 12.32 21.88
C VAL A 234 10.81 13.35 22.29
N ARG A 235 12.04 13.22 21.81
CA ARG A 235 13.13 14.17 22.05
C ARG A 235 13.80 14.58 20.74
N ASN A 236 14.11 15.87 20.60
CA ASN A 236 14.87 16.38 19.48
C ASN A 236 16.36 16.13 19.72
N ILE A 237 16.98 15.30 18.88
CA ILE A 237 18.42 15.00 18.93
C ILE A 237 19.17 15.75 17.82
N PRO A 238 20.40 16.24 18.07
CA PRO A 238 21.22 16.84 17.03
C PRO A 238 21.48 15.86 15.89
N TYR A 239 21.30 16.31 14.66
CA TYR A 239 21.54 15.53 13.44
C TYR A 239 22.50 16.29 12.53
N SER A 240 23.64 15.69 12.21
CA SER A 240 24.58 16.23 11.24
C SER A 240 24.31 15.59 9.87
N THR A 241 23.80 16.38 8.93
CA THR A 241 23.82 15.99 7.51
C THR A 241 25.26 16.10 7.04
N GLY A 242 26.01 14.99 7.02
CA GLY A 242 27.41 14.95 6.56
C GLY A 242 27.63 15.28 5.06
N SER A 243 26.69 15.97 4.41
CA SER A 243 26.66 16.22 2.97
C SER A 243 27.02 17.65 2.57
N ASP A 244 27.03 18.63 3.48
CA ASP A 244 27.41 20.01 3.16
C ASP A 244 28.30 20.63 4.26
N PRO A 245 29.61 20.81 4.02
CA PRO A 245 30.53 21.46 4.95
C PRO A 245 30.19 22.92 5.28
N LEU A 246 29.32 23.57 4.50
CA LEU A 246 28.89 24.96 4.68
C LEU A 246 27.56 25.09 5.46
N ASP A 247 26.83 24.00 5.70
CA ASP A 247 25.61 24.03 6.50
C ASP A 247 25.94 23.96 8.00
N THR A 248 26.07 25.14 8.61
CA THR A 248 26.37 25.31 10.05
C THR A 248 25.11 25.34 10.93
N SER A 249 23.93 25.14 10.34
CA SER A 249 22.67 25.21 11.08
C SER A 249 22.54 23.99 11.99
N PRO A 250 22.38 24.13 13.32
CA PRO A 250 22.09 22.99 14.19
C PRO A 250 20.70 22.44 13.82
N ARG A 251 20.70 21.33 13.06
CA ARG A 251 19.48 20.60 12.73
C ARG A 251 19.23 19.58 13.85
N THR A 252 17.97 19.50 14.27
CA THR A 252 17.52 18.42 15.15
C THR A 252 16.50 17.56 14.42
N VAL A 253 16.47 16.28 14.77
CA VAL A 253 15.44 15.34 14.33
C VAL A 253 14.71 14.81 15.56
N PRO A 254 13.37 14.68 15.53
CA PRO A 254 12.66 14.02 16.60
C PRO A 254 13.05 12.53 16.61
N MET A 255 13.42 12.02 17.78
CA MET A 255 13.63 10.61 18.03
C MET A 255 12.70 10.16 19.14
N LEU A 256 12.11 8.98 18.96
CA LEU A 256 11.27 8.35 19.96
C LEU A 256 12.09 7.49 20.90
N PHE A 257 11.68 7.48 22.16
CA PHE A 257 12.20 6.61 23.19
C PHE A 257 11.04 5.90 23.86
N THR A 258 11.24 4.63 24.15
CA THR A 258 10.32 3.76 24.89
C THR A 258 10.84 3.61 26.32
N SER A 259 9.94 3.64 27.30
CA SER A 259 10.28 3.40 28.70
C SER A 259 9.82 2.02 29.12
N HIS A 260 10.68 1.31 29.84
CA HIS A 260 10.48 -0.07 30.31
C HIS A 260 10.66 -0.14 31.81
N LYS A 261 9.89 -1.01 32.47
CA LYS A 261 10.01 -1.26 33.91
C LYS A 261 11.31 -2.03 34.22
N VAL A 262 12.04 -1.60 35.24
CA VAL A 262 13.26 -2.24 35.73
C VAL A 262 12.96 -2.94 37.05
N TYR A 263 13.36 -4.21 37.17
CA TYR A 263 13.13 -5.04 38.35
C TYR A 263 14.46 -5.48 38.99
N ASN A 264 14.47 -5.77 40.29
CA ASN A 264 15.57 -6.47 40.95
C ASN A 264 15.46 -8.00 40.73
N ASP A 265 16.44 -8.76 41.24
CA ASP A 265 16.46 -10.22 41.15
C ASP A 265 15.27 -10.89 41.86
N ASP A 266 14.68 -10.21 42.86
CA ASP A 266 13.49 -10.67 43.60
C ASP A 266 12.17 -10.34 42.89
N GLY A 267 12.22 -9.61 41.76
CA GLY A 267 11.06 -9.20 40.97
C GLY A 267 10.37 -7.90 41.43
N ASP A 268 10.93 -7.18 42.39
CA ASP A 268 10.42 -5.88 42.83
C ASP A 268 10.76 -4.78 41.82
N LEU A 269 9.80 -3.89 41.56
CA LEU A 269 9.98 -2.74 40.67
C LEU A 269 10.97 -1.72 41.25
N LEU A 270 12.12 -1.55 40.60
CA LEU A 270 13.15 -0.57 40.97
C LEU A 270 12.95 0.80 40.30
N GLY A 271 12.35 0.83 39.10
CA GLY A 271 12.17 2.07 38.36
C GLY A 271 11.85 1.84 36.88
N GLN A 272 12.32 2.76 36.03
CA GLN A 272 12.19 2.67 34.58
C GLN A 272 13.53 2.97 33.89
N ALA A 273 13.75 2.32 32.75
CA ALA A 273 14.85 2.59 31.83
C ALA A 273 14.30 2.95 30.45
N GLU A 274 14.98 3.86 29.76
CA GLU A 274 14.60 4.30 28.41
C GLU A 274 15.49 3.66 27.35
N LEU A 275 14.89 3.29 26.23
CA LEU A 275 15.58 2.83 25.02
C LEU A 275 15.18 3.70 23.83
N PRO A 276 16.12 4.10 22.96
CA PRO A 276 15.78 4.63 21.65
C PRO A 276 14.90 3.61 20.90
N LEU A 277 13.89 4.08 20.18
CA LEU A 277 13.07 3.18 19.34
C LEU A 277 13.92 2.42 18.31
N THR A 278 15.07 2.95 17.90
CA THR A 278 16.00 2.26 16.99
C THR A 278 16.56 0.97 17.58
N GLU A 279 16.67 0.88 18.91
CA GLU A 279 17.15 -0.30 19.64
C GLU A 279 16.04 -1.31 19.96
N GLU A 280 14.77 -0.97 19.69
CA GLU A 280 13.66 -1.89 19.85
C GLU A 280 13.66 -3.00 18.79
N SER A 281 12.97 -4.10 19.09
CA SER A 281 12.75 -5.15 18.11
C SER A 281 11.97 -4.64 16.88
N ASP A 282 12.20 -5.24 15.72
CA ASP A 282 11.47 -4.87 14.50
C ASP A 282 9.96 -5.09 14.64
N GLY A 283 9.54 -6.10 15.39
CA GLY A 283 8.13 -6.34 15.71
C GLY A 283 7.52 -5.20 16.54
N THR A 284 8.23 -4.70 17.54
CA THR A 284 7.82 -3.53 18.35
C THR A 284 7.69 -2.28 17.47
N LYS A 285 8.69 -2.02 16.61
CA LYS A 285 8.64 -0.89 15.66
C LYS A 285 7.47 -1.00 14.70
N ARG A 286 7.19 -2.22 14.21
CA ARG A 286 6.10 -2.51 13.27
C ARG A 286 4.73 -2.26 13.88
N ILE A 287 4.47 -2.82 15.07
CA ILE A 287 3.16 -2.64 15.73
C ILE A 287 2.93 -1.19 16.13
N LEU A 288 3.97 -0.51 16.62
CA LEU A 288 3.93 0.90 17.00
C LEU A 288 3.53 1.75 15.80
N TYR A 289 4.13 1.48 14.64
CA TYR A 289 3.84 2.21 13.42
C TYR A 289 2.42 1.95 12.91
N ILE A 290 1.97 0.69 12.90
CA ILE A 290 0.60 0.34 12.53
C ILE A 290 -0.40 1.08 13.44
N ALA A 291 -0.18 1.06 14.75
CA ALA A 291 -1.02 1.75 15.72
C ALA A 291 -1.05 3.26 15.49
N LEU A 292 0.11 3.89 15.26
CA LEU A 292 0.23 5.31 14.94
C LEU A 292 -0.53 5.69 13.66
N VAL A 293 -0.45 4.88 12.61
CA VAL A 293 -1.19 5.11 11.35
C VAL A 293 -2.71 5.01 11.58
N ILE A 294 -3.17 4.06 12.39
CA ILE A 294 -4.59 3.91 12.74
C ILE A 294 -5.08 5.11 13.54
N LEU A 295 -4.31 5.53 14.57
CA LEU A 295 -4.65 6.70 15.38
C LEU A 295 -4.67 7.98 14.57
N ASP A 296 -3.67 8.19 13.70
CA ASP A 296 -3.63 9.32 12.78
C ASP A 296 -4.86 9.37 11.87
N ALA A 297 -5.26 8.24 11.30
CA ALA A 297 -6.49 8.14 10.51
C ALA A 297 -7.73 8.50 11.33
N GLN A 298 -7.82 8.06 12.58
CA GLN A 298 -8.94 8.34 13.47
C GLN A 298 -9.07 9.84 13.79
N ILE A 299 -7.96 10.52 14.03
CA ILE A 299 -7.94 11.97 14.35
C ILE A 299 -8.40 12.81 13.16
N HIS A 300 -8.11 12.35 11.94
CA HIS A 300 -8.47 13.03 10.70
C HIS A 300 -9.83 12.58 10.14
N GLY A 301 -10.71 12.02 10.98
CA GLY A 301 -12.10 11.73 10.61
C GLY A 301 -12.34 10.32 10.04
N ASN A 302 -11.35 9.43 10.12
CA ASN A 302 -11.37 8.08 9.53
C ASN A 302 -11.55 8.09 8.00
N HIS A 303 -12.02 6.97 7.44
CA HIS A 303 -12.32 6.79 6.02
C HIS A 303 -11.11 6.83 5.09
N ARG A 304 -9.91 6.65 5.65
CA ARG A 304 -8.66 6.55 4.90
C ARG A 304 -8.54 5.21 4.21
N THR A 305 -7.74 5.18 3.14
CA THR A 305 -7.27 3.99 2.44
C THR A 305 -5.81 3.78 2.79
N ILE A 306 -5.51 2.71 3.52
CA ILE A 306 -4.21 2.44 4.11
C ILE A 306 -3.65 1.15 3.50
N LEU A 307 -2.50 1.27 2.85
CA LEU A 307 -1.80 0.16 2.21
C LEU A 307 -0.60 -0.24 3.05
N PHE A 308 -0.48 -1.52 3.39
CA PHE A 308 0.74 -2.07 4.00
C PHE A 308 1.33 -3.17 3.13
N ASP A 309 2.57 -2.97 2.69
CA ASP A 309 3.37 -4.02 2.10
C ASP A 309 4.00 -4.87 3.21
N GLU A 310 3.89 -6.19 3.07
CA GLU A 310 4.29 -7.22 4.04
C GLU A 310 3.88 -6.84 5.46
N PHE A 311 2.59 -6.54 5.65
CA PHE A 311 2.05 -5.95 6.88
C PHE A 311 2.46 -6.74 8.13
N ASP A 312 2.53 -8.06 7.98
CA ASP A 312 2.87 -9.10 8.95
C ASP A 312 4.36 -9.32 9.17
N SER A 313 5.24 -8.65 8.41
CA SER A 313 6.69 -8.77 8.57
C SER A 313 7.11 -8.48 10.02
N SER A 314 7.88 -9.41 10.58
CA SER A 314 8.41 -9.36 11.96
C SER A 314 7.36 -9.35 13.07
N LEU A 315 6.07 -9.57 12.77
CA LEU A 315 5.03 -9.73 13.77
C LEU A 315 4.89 -11.20 14.19
N HIS A 316 4.53 -11.42 15.45
CA HIS A 316 4.09 -12.72 15.89
C HIS A 316 2.77 -13.09 15.18
N PRO A 317 2.56 -14.34 14.71
CA PRO A 317 1.38 -14.72 13.95
C PRO A 317 0.04 -14.38 14.62
N GLU A 318 -0.03 -14.50 15.96
CA GLU A 318 -1.25 -14.16 16.71
C GLU A 318 -1.58 -12.66 16.67
N LEU A 319 -0.56 -11.79 16.65
CA LEU A 319 -0.76 -10.35 16.49
C LEU A 319 -1.26 -10.03 15.08
N ALA A 320 -0.67 -10.66 14.05
CA ALA A 320 -1.12 -10.48 12.67
C ALA A 320 -2.58 -10.92 12.48
N ARG A 321 -2.98 -12.07 13.05
CA ARG A 321 -4.39 -12.53 13.07
C ARG A 321 -5.31 -11.54 13.78
N THR A 322 -4.91 -11.06 14.94
CA THR A 322 -5.68 -10.08 15.72
C THR A 322 -5.88 -8.78 14.94
N LEU A 323 -4.85 -8.29 14.24
CA LEU A 323 -4.97 -7.11 13.37
C LEU A 323 -5.96 -7.34 12.23
N ILE A 324 -5.98 -8.50 11.58
CA ILE A 324 -6.99 -8.82 10.55
C ILE A 324 -8.41 -8.77 11.12
N GLN A 325 -8.61 -9.24 12.36
CA GLN A 325 -9.91 -9.15 13.02
C GLN A 325 -10.30 -7.70 13.33
N ILE A 326 -9.36 -6.88 13.79
CA ILE A 326 -9.56 -5.43 14.01
C ILE A 326 -9.92 -4.73 12.69
N PHE A 327 -9.20 -4.99 11.60
CA PHE A 327 -9.47 -4.37 10.30
C PHE A 327 -10.84 -4.77 9.74
N ASN A 328 -11.33 -5.96 10.07
CA ASN A 328 -12.66 -6.43 9.71
C ASN A 328 -13.74 -6.11 10.75
N SER A 329 -13.41 -5.44 11.86
CA SER A 329 -14.35 -5.18 12.94
C SER A 329 -15.36 -4.09 12.56
N LYS A 330 -16.45 -3.95 13.32
CA LYS A 330 -17.43 -2.87 13.09
C LYS A 330 -16.87 -1.50 13.44
N GLU A 331 -16.00 -1.47 14.43
CA GLU A 331 -15.32 -0.29 14.98
C GLU A 331 -14.33 0.29 13.98
N ASN A 332 -13.76 -0.53 13.09
CA ASN A 332 -12.90 -0.02 12.02
C ASN A 332 -13.68 0.73 10.95
N LEU A 333 -13.26 1.97 10.69
CA LEU A 333 -13.82 2.88 9.69
C LEU A 333 -12.87 3.17 8.51
N ASN A 334 -11.68 2.56 8.50
CA ASN A 334 -10.65 2.73 7.47
C ASN A 334 -10.56 1.51 6.55
N GLN A 335 -10.22 1.73 5.29
CA GLN A 335 -9.99 0.67 4.31
C GLN A 335 -8.52 0.24 4.33
N PHE A 336 -8.27 -1.07 4.41
CA PHE A 336 -6.93 -1.66 4.40
C PHE A 336 -6.67 -2.47 3.14
N ILE A 337 -5.46 -2.37 2.59
CA ILE A 337 -5.00 -3.19 1.48
C ILE A 337 -3.61 -3.70 1.86
N LEU A 338 -3.50 -5.00 2.08
CA LEU A 338 -2.36 -5.61 2.75
C LEU A 338 -1.72 -6.63 1.82
N THR A 339 -0.40 -6.64 1.73
CA THR A 339 0.32 -7.78 1.15
C THR A 339 0.88 -8.64 2.27
N THR A 340 0.89 -9.96 2.07
CA THR A 340 1.39 -10.93 3.05
C THR A 340 1.84 -12.21 2.36
N GLN A 341 2.63 -13.01 3.07
CA GLN A 341 3.02 -14.37 2.69
C GLN A 341 2.49 -15.42 3.68
N ASP A 342 1.91 -14.98 4.81
CA ASP A 342 1.43 -15.87 5.85
C ASP A 342 0.07 -16.46 5.50
N VAL A 343 0.12 -17.64 4.91
CA VAL A 343 -1.06 -18.45 4.53
C VAL A 343 -1.97 -18.75 5.73
N GLN A 344 -1.45 -18.76 6.97
CA GLN A 344 -2.28 -18.99 8.16
C GLN A 344 -3.30 -17.87 8.39
N LEU A 345 -3.09 -16.69 7.82
CA LEU A 345 -4.06 -15.61 7.87
C LEU A 345 -5.35 -15.94 7.13
N LEU A 346 -5.32 -16.89 6.19
CA LEU A 346 -6.50 -17.37 5.47
C LEU A 346 -7.52 -18.10 6.37
N ASP A 347 -7.10 -18.52 7.58
CA ASP A 347 -7.99 -19.15 8.55
C ASP A 347 -8.76 -18.12 9.41
N ASN A 348 -8.52 -16.82 9.23
CA ASN A 348 -9.29 -15.76 9.89
C ASN A 348 -10.74 -15.67 9.37
N PRO A 349 -11.63 -14.95 10.07
CA PRO A 349 -12.97 -14.58 9.59
C PRO A 349 -12.95 -13.63 8.38
N ILE A 350 -12.45 -14.10 7.24
CA ILE A 350 -12.32 -13.36 5.98
C ILE A 350 -13.30 -13.89 4.93
N ARG A 351 -13.63 -13.03 3.96
CA ARG A 351 -14.46 -13.39 2.81
C ARG A 351 -13.58 -13.68 1.60
N ILE A 352 -14.05 -14.51 0.68
CA ILE A 352 -13.29 -14.85 -0.54
C ILE A 352 -13.06 -13.69 -1.50
N ASP A 353 -13.93 -12.69 -1.50
CA ASP A 353 -13.76 -11.46 -2.28
C ASP A 353 -12.73 -10.49 -1.68
N GLN A 354 -12.28 -10.73 -0.44
CA GLN A 354 -11.17 -9.99 0.17
C GLN A 354 -9.80 -10.54 -0.23
N ILE A 355 -9.72 -11.66 -0.93
CA ILE A 355 -8.47 -12.39 -1.14
C ILE A 355 -8.07 -12.29 -2.59
N TYR A 356 -6.89 -11.73 -2.82
CA TYR A 356 -6.25 -11.65 -4.12
C TYR A 356 -4.96 -12.45 -4.13
N LEU A 357 -4.66 -13.07 -5.26
CA LEU A 357 -3.47 -13.85 -5.50
C LEU A 357 -2.68 -13.21 -6.64
N VAL A 358 -1.41 -12.93 -6.39
CA VAL A 358 -0.47 -12.50 -7.42
C VAL A 358 0.38 -13.67 -7.82
N ASP A 359 0.40 -13.95 -9.12
CA ASP A 359 1.23 -14.99 -9.71
C ASP A 359 2.14 -14.42 -10.78
N LYS A 360 3.20 -15.16 -11.12
CA LYS A 360 4.17 -14.78 -12.14
C LYS A 360 4.38 -15.92 -13.11
N ASN A 361 4.21 -15.65 -14.40
CA ASN A 361 4.44 -16.65 -15.44
C ASN A 361 5.94 -16.75 -15.82
N PHE A 362 6.27 -17.73 -16.67
CA PHE A 362 7.66 -17.98 -17.12
C PHE A 362 8.28 -16.81 -17.90
N GLN A 363 7.47 -15.93 -18.50
CA GLN A 363 7.92 -14.71 -19.19
C GLN A 363 8.14 -13.53 -18.21
N GLY A 364 7.91 -13.77 -16.92
CA GLY A 364 7.98 -12.77 -15.88
C GLY A 364 6.81 -11.79 -15.85
N VAL A 365 5.71 -12.09 -16.55
CA VAL A 365 4.47 -11.32 -16.49
C VAL A 365 3.70 -11.72 -15.23
N ASN A 366 3.33 -10.71 -14.46
CA ASN A 366 2.48 -10.86 -13.31
C ASN A 366 1.00 -10.81 -13.68
N ASP A 367 0.20 -11.55 -12.91
CA ASP A 367 -1.25 -11.57 -13.01
C ASP A 367 -1.85 -11.51 -11.59
N LEU A 368 -2.95 -10.77 -11.44
CA LEU A 368 -3.67 -10.62 -10.16
C LEU A 368 -5.05 -11.28 -10.31
N LYS A 369 -5.38 -12.19 -9.41
CA LYS A 369 -6.64 -12.95 -9.46
C LYS A 369 -7.38 -12.86 -8.14
N SER A 370 -8.68 -12.61 -8.17
CA SER A 370 -9.49 -12.73 -6.95
C SER A 370 -9.82 -14.20 -6.69
N VAL A 371 -9.78 -14.63 -5.42
CA VAL A 371 -10.27 -15.97 -5.05
C VAL A 371 -11.77 -16.10 -5.33
N PHE A 372 -12.51 -14.99 -5.31
CA PHE A 372 -13.91 -14.95 -5.69
C PHE A 372 -14.16 -15.37 -7.14
N ASP A 373 -13.23 -15.12 -8.07
CA ASP A 373 -13.38 -15.47 -9.49
C ASP A 373 -13.33 -16.98 -9.74
N PHE A 374 -12.73 -17.74 -8.81
CA PHE A 374 -12.77 -19.21 -8.82
C PHE A 374 -14.10 -19.75 -8.29
N SER A 375 -14.98 -18.88 -7.80
CA SER A 375 -16.29 -19.25 -7.27
C SER A 375 -17.35 -19.33 -8.36
N ASN A 376 -17.93 -20.52 -8.52
CA ASN A 376 -19.17 -20.69 -9.27
C ASN A 376 -20.36 -20.57 -8.29
N PRO A 377 -21.50 -19.95 -8.66
CA PRO A 377 -22.68 -19.80 -7.80
C PRO A 377 -23.19 -21.07 -7.09
N ARG A 378 -22.85 -22.28 -7.57
CA ARG A 378 -23.16 -23.56 -6.91
C ARG A 378 -22.15 -23.99 -5.84
N THR A 379 -20.98 -23.36 -5.78
CA THR A 379 -19.83 -23.74 -4.95
C THR A 379 -19.27 -22.61 -4.09
N SER A 380 -19.79 -21.38 -4.18
CA SER A 380 -19.29 -20.23 -3.39
C SER A 380 -19.28 -20.53 -1.87
N GLY A 381 -20.34 -21.13 -1.33
CA GLY A 381 -20.37 -21.56 0.09
C GLY A 381 -19.40 -22.71 0.44
N ARG A 382 -18.89 -23.46 -0.55
CA ARG A 382 -17.84 -24.50 -0.36
C ARG A 382 -16.44 -23.93 -0.46
N LEU A 383 -16.25 -22.75 -1.05
CA LEU A 383 -14.93 -22.13 -1.23
C LEU A 383 -14.41 -21.49 0.04
N ASP A 384 -15.28 -20.87 0.83
CA ASP A 384 -15.01 -20.24 2.14
C ASP A 384 -14.50 -21.19 3.24
N VAL A 385 -14.48 -22.50 2.98
CA VAL A 385 -14.04 -23.52 3.95
C VAL A 385 -12.62 -23.99 3.62
N ASN A 386 -11.74 -24.00 4.64
CA ASN A 386 -10.35 -24.44 4.55
C ASN A 386 -9.56 -23.73 3.43
N LEU A 387 -9.65 -22.40 3.38
CA LEU A 387 -8.97 -21.57 2.37
C LEU A 387 -7.45 -21.78 2.40
N ALA A 388 -6.85 -21.79 3.59
CA ALA A 388 -5.43 -22.08 3.77
C ALA A 388 -5.05 -23.43 3.16
N LYS A 389 -5.79 -24.49 3.51
CA LYS A 389 -5.57 -25.84 2.97
C LYS A 389 -5.62 -25.87 1.44
N LYS A 390 -6.61 -25.21 0.83
CA LYS A 390 -6.76 -25.19 -0.63
C LYS A 390 -5.66 -24.41 -1.32
N TYR A 391 -5.19 -23.32 -0.71
CA TYR A 391 -4.03 -22.58 -1.19
C TYR A 391 -2.77 -23.45 -1.15
N ILE A 392 -2.52 -24.14 -0.04
CA ILE A 392 -1.38 -25.06 0.13
C ILE A 392 -1.45 -26.23 -0.85
N GLU A 393 -2.64 -26.77 -1.12
CA GLU A 393 -2.88 -27.80 -2.14
C GLU A 393 -2.71 -27.29 -3.58
N GLY A 394 -2.37 -26.00 -3.78
CA GLY A 394 -2.15 -25.39 -5.09
C GLY A 394 -3.42 -25.16 -5.90
N LYS A 395 -4.61 -25.24 -5.28
CA LYS A 395 -5.90 -25.16 -6.00
C LYS A 395 -6.15 -23.82 -6.69
N PHE A 396 -5.45 -22.78 -6.26
CA PHE A 396 -5.57 -21.44 -6.83
C PHE A 396 -4.35 -21.03 -7.68
N GLY A 397 -3.36 -21.91 -7.84
CA GLY A 397 -2.03 -21.54 -8.35
C GLY A 397 -1.19 -20.80 -7.31
N SER A 398 -0.12 -20.12 -7.75
CA SER A 398 0.65 -19.17 -6.94
C SER A 398 1.44 -19.73 -5.74
N MET A 399 1.81 -21.02 -5.80
CA MET A 399 2.76 -21.59 -4.83
C MET A 399 4.19 -21.56 -5.39
N PRO A 400 5.20 -21.26 -4.56
CA PRO A 400 6.59 -21.30 -5.00
C PRO A 400 6.99 -22.74 -5.34
N VAL A 401 7.61 -22.94 -6.50
CA VAL A 401 8.25 -24.20 -6.87
C VAL A 401 9.74 -24.08 -6.56
N VAL A 402 10.18 -24.73 -5.49
CA VAL A 402 11.59 -24.70 -5.04
C VAL A 402 12.26 -26.02 -5.40
N ASP A 403 13.26 -25.97 -6.28
CA ASP A 403 14.10 -27.11 -6.63
C ASP A 403 15.16 -27.34 -5.54
N THR A 404 14.83 -28.17 -4.57
CA THR A 404 15.70 -28.44 -3.43
C THR A 404 16.92 -29.26 -3.85
N GLU A 405 16.77 -30.19 -4.79
CA GLU A 405 17.88 -31.02 -5.28
C GLU A 405 18.88 -30.15 -6.04
N GLY A 406 18.42 -29.31 -6.97
CA GLY A 406 19.29 -28.37 -7.67
C GLY A 406 20.01 -27.40 -6.74
N LEU A 407 19.34 -26.90 -5.69
CA LEU A 407 19.99 -26.06 -4.67
C LEU A 407 21.08 -26.82 -3.89
N MET A 408 20.83 -28.08 -3.55
CA MET A 408 21.82 -28.93 -2.87
C MET A 408 23.03 -29.22 -3.77
N ASP A 409 22.80 -29.48 -5.06
CA ASP A 409 23.87 -29.72 -6.04
C ASP A 409 24.79 -28.49 -6.17
N ILE A 410 24.21 -27.29 -6.25
CA ILE A 410 24.97 -26.02 -6.27
C ILE A 410 25.86 -25.90 -5.02
N LEU A 411 25.33 -26.19 -3.83
CA LEU A 411 26.11 -26.15 -2.59
C LEU A 411 27.25 -27.17 -2.59
N GLN A 412 27.00 -28.37 -3.10
CA GLN A 412 28.04 -29.39 -3.25
C GLN A 412 29.14 -28.97 -4.22
N GLU A 413 28.81 -28.31 -5.32
CA GLU A 413 29.80 -27.77 -6.25
C GLU A 413 30.66 -26.66 -5.63
N ILE A 414 30.05 -25.76 -4.86
CA ILE A 414 30.78 -24.70 -4.12
C ILE A 414 31.80 -25.32 -3.15
N HIS A 415 31.42 -26.37 -2.42
CA HIS A 415 32.33 -27.07 -1.50
C HIS A 415 33.47 -27.78 -2.24
N LYS A 416 33.20 -28.41 -3.39
CA LYS A 416 34.24 -29.00 -4.24
C LYS A 416 35.22 -27.96 -4.80
N GLY A 417 34.74 -26.75 -5.09
CA GLY A 417 35.58 -25.63 -5.53
C GLY A 417 36.52 -25.11 -4.44
N THR A 418 36.03 -25.02 -3.19
CA THR A 418 36.82 -24.53 -2.04
C THR A 418 37.84 -25.54 -1.52
N ASP A 419 37.58 -26.84 -1.63
CA ASP A 419 38.56 -27.88 -1.26
C ASP A 419 39.72 -27.95 -2.26
N ASN A 420 39.48 -27.71 -3.55
CA ASN A 420 40.52 -27.68 -4.57
C ASN A 420 41.49 -26.50 -4.45
N GLU A 421 41.05 -25.36 -3.88
CA GLU A 421 41.93 -24.21 -3.57
C GLU A 421 42.81 -24.45 -2.35
N LYS A 422 42.32 -25.18 -1.33
CA LYS A 422 43.11 -25.53 -0.13
C LYS A 422 44.21 -26.57 -0.36
N THR A 423 44.13 -27.37 -1.43
CA THR A 423 45.19 -28.30 -1.83
C THR A 423 46.26 -27.70 -2.75
N LYS A 424 46.19 -26.39 -3.05
CA LYS A 424 47.18 -25.68 -3.88
C LYS A 424 48.10 -24.73 -3.09
N GLU A 425 47.92 -24.62 -1.77
CA GLU A 425 48.93 -24.11 -0.82
C GLU A 425 49.68 -25.30 -0.20
#